data_AF-A0A661GAA5-F1
#
_entry.id   AF-A0A661GAA5-F1
#
_cell.length_a   1.000
_cell.length_b   1.000
_cell.length_c   1.000
_cell.angle_alpha   90.00
_cell.angle_beta   90.00
_cell.angle_gamma   90.00
#
_symmetry.space_group_name_H-M   'P 1'
#
loop_
_entity.id
_entity.type
_entity.pdbx_description
1 polymer ?
#
loop_
_entity_poly.entity_id
_entity_poly.type
_entity_poly.pdbx_seq_one_letter_code
_entity_poly.pdbx_strand_id
1 'polypeptide(L)'
;MTRDSRLGLLAVLVLGWLLPVTGTFAAELHPGYVGSTACAECHADQHAAWTGSHHDLAMQLATAETVLGNFDDAGFKLDGVTTRFFRDGDRFMVRTQGADGGTADFVVHYVFGIDPLQQLLLELPGGRLQAFGVAWDARPEGQGGQRWYHLYPDDPPRPGDRLHWSAPDQNWNHMCAECHSTDLLKLYDAASDSYATSYAEIDVGCEACHGPAAGHVTWARQPVRDADPRLAILLDERKGVSWRPDPASGQPRRSMPHTNTKEIGTCARCHSRRGRLTESYRHGAQVGNSPRVATLTPGLSQPDGQVLDEVYVYGSFLQSRMYAAGGTCSDCHQPHTFKWRADGAAPCAA
;
A
#
# COMPACT_ATOMS: atom_id res chain seq x y z
N MET A 1 48.06 17.50 -71.18
CA MET A 1 48.77 17.90 -69.95
C MET A 1 47.88 17.59 -68.78
N THR A 2 48.38 16.75 -67.89
CA THR A 2 47.76 16.09 -66.75
C THR A 2 47.27 17.05 -65.68
N ARG A 3 46.08 16.81 -65.11
CA ARG A 3 45.80 17.12 -63.71
C ARG A 3 44.63 16.30 -63.16
N ASP A 4 45.01 15.21 -62.50
CA ASP A 4 44.18 14.44 -61.58
C ASP A 4 43.65 15.35 -60.46
N SER A 5 42.34 15.28 -60.21
CA SER A 5 41.70 15.89 -59.04
C SER A 5 41.03 14.77 -58.25
N ARG A 6 41.75 14.23 -57.25
CA ARG A 6 41.18 13.28 -56.28
C ARG A 6 40.28 14.06 -55.31
N LEU A 7 38.97 13.84 -55.36
CA LEU A 7 38.07 14.22 -54.27
C LEU A 7 38.29 13.25 -53.09
N GLY A 8 38.82 13.77 -51.99
CA GLY A 8 38.86 13.08 -50.71
C GLY A 8 37.51 13.16 -50.02
N LEU A 9 36.87 12.01 -49.81
CA LEU A 9 35.66 11.86 -49.01
C LEU A 9 36.07 11.89 -47.52
N LEU A 10 35.75 12.96 -46.81
CA LEU A 10 35.89 13.04 -45.35
C LEU A 10 34.69 12.32 -44.71
N ALA A 11 34.89 11.06 -44.32
CA ALA A 11 33.95 10.33 -43.48
C ALA A 11 34.02 10.88 -42.05
N VAL A 12 33.00 11.64 -41.63
CA VAL A 12 32.80 12.02 -40.24
C VAL A 12 32.20 10.81 -39.52
N LEU A 13 33.06 10.05 -38.83
CA LEU A 13 32.65 9.02 -37.88
C LEU A 13 32.05 9.71 -36.65
N VAL A 14 30.72 9.83 -36.61
CA VAL A 14 29.99 10.14 -35.38
C VAL A 14 30.02 8.88 -34.52
N LEU A 15 31.02 8.78 -33.64
CA LEU A 15 31.06 7.77 -32.59
C LEU A 15 29.97 8.13 -31.58
N GLY A 16 28.76 7.60 -31.79
CA GLY A 16 27.69 7.62 -30.80
C GLY A 16 28.12 6.79 -29.61
N TRP A 17 28.51 7.45 -28.52
CA TRP A 17 28.67 6.82 -27.22
C TRP A 17 27.28 6.47 -26.70
N LEU A 18 26.79 5.27 -27.04
CA LEU A 18 25.70 4.61 -26.33
C LEU A 18 26.25 4.17 -24.97
N LEU A 19 26.25 5.08 -24.00
CA LEU A 19 26.42 4.70 -22.60
C LEU A 19 25.16 3.91 -22.18
N PRO A 20 25.31 2.68 -21.67
CA PRO A 20 24.18 1.98 -21.08
C PRO A 20 23.80 2.74 -19.81
N VAL A 21 22.60 3.33 -19.80
CA VAL A 21 21.98 3.86 -18.58
C VAL A 21 21.49 2.65 -17.78
N THR A 22 22.41 1.92 -17.16
CA THR A 22 22.10 1.02 -16.05
C THR A 22 22.17 1.84 -14.77
N GLY A 23 21.26 2.81 -14.65
CA GLY A 23 20.97 3.47 -13.39
C GLY A 23 19.93 2.63 -12.66
N THR A 24 20.36 1.78 -11.73
CA THR A 24 19.49 1.33 -10.65
C THR A 24 19.09 2.59 -9.88
N PHE A 25 17.88 3.10 -10.12
CA PHE A 25 17.28 4.12 -9.29
C PHE A 25 17.00 3.48 -7.92
N ALA A 26 18.00 3.47 -7.03
CA ALA A 26 17.71 3.39 -5.61
C ALA A 26 16.99 4.71 -5.28
N ALA A 27 15.68 4.64 -5.06
CA ALA A 27 14.93 5.79 -4.59
C ALA A 27 15.62 6.29 -3.31
N GLU A 28 16.11 7.53 -3.33
CA GLU A 28 16.63 8.15 -2.13
C GLU A 28 15.47 8.31 -1.16
N LEU A 29 15.61 7.75 0.06
CA LEU A 29 14.59 7.86 1.08
C LEU A 29 14.27 9.33 1.36
N HIS A 30 13.02 9.61 1.72
CA HIS A 30 12.64 10.94 2.12
C HIS A 30 13.40 11.40 3.37
N PRO A 31 13.64 12.72 3.55
CA PRO A 31 14.36 13.24 4.70
C PRO A 31 13.79 12.75 6.04
N GLY A 32 14.64 12.16 6.88
CA GLY A 32 14.28 11.65 8.20
C GLY A 32 13.86 10.18 8.23
N TYR A 33 13.67 9.55 7.07
CA TYR A 33 13.38 8.12 6.93
C TYR A 33 14.66 7.31 6.74
N VAL A 34 14.69 6.11 7.28
CA VAL A 34 15.85 5.19 7.24
C VAL A 34 15.52 3.82 6.66
N GLY A 35 14.24 3.55 6.41
CA GLY A 35 13.73 2.30 5.86
C GLY A 35 13.70 1.17 6.89
N SER A 36 12.84 0.19 6.64
CA SER A 36 12.61 -0.96 7.53
C SER A 36 13.86 -1.81 7.74
N THR A 37 14.78 -1.86 6.76
CA THR A 37 16.07 -2.55 6.88
C THR A 37 16.93 -2.00 8.02
N ALA A 38 16.94 -0.68 8.25
CA ALA A 38 17.70 -0.09 9.36
C ALA A 38 17.14 -0.51 10.72
N CYS A 39 15.83 -0.76 10.81
CA CYS A 39 15.19 -1.22 12.03
C CYS A 39 15.60 -2.66 12.39
N ALA A 40 15.86 -3.51 11.39
CA ALA A 40 16.23 -4.92 11.58
C ALA A 40 17.53 -5.10 12.39
N GLU A 41 18.45 -4.13 12.35
CA GLU A 41 19.71 -4.17 13.10
C GLU A 41 19.51 -4.33 14.62
N CYS A 42 18.44 -3.73 15.17
CA CYS A 42 18.13 -3.75 16.61
C CYS A 42 16.81 -4.45 16.94
N HIS A 43 15.90 -4.57 15.98
CA HIS A 43 14.55 -5.11 16.14
C HIS A 43 14.31 -6.35 15.26
N ALA A 44 15.25 -7.29 15.30
CA ALA A 44 15.24 -8.48 14.45
C ALA A 44 13.94 -9.29 14.55
N ASP A 45 13.40 -9.48 15.76
CA ASP A 45 12.16 -10.25 15.97
C ASP A 45 10.94 -9.55 15.36
N GLN A 46 10.84 -8.21 15.50
CA GLN A 46 9.73 -7.44 14.95
C GLN A 46 9.82 -7.38 13.42
N HIS A 47 11.02 -7.19 12.88
CA HIS A 47 11.26 -7.20 11.45
C HIS A 47 10.92 -8.58 10.86
N ALA A 48 11.42 -9.67 11.45
CA ALA A 48 11.10 -11.03 11.01
C ALA A 48 9.60 -11.35 11.08
N ALA A 49 8.89 -10.80 12.07
CA ALA A 49 7.44 -10.92 12.17
C ALA A 49 6.68 -10.11 11.10
N TRP A 50 7.22 -8.95 10.69
CA TRP A 50 6.65 -8.08 9.67
C TRP A 50 6.90 -8.59 8.25
N THR A 51 8.08 -9.15 7.97
CA THR A 51 8.41 -9.72 6.67
C THR A 51 7.43 -10.84 6.30
N GLY A 52 6.84 -10.75 5.11
CA GLY A 52 5.81 -11.65 4.60
C GLY A 52 4.42 -11.42 5.17
N SER A 53 4.22 -10.39 6.00
CA SER A 53 2.87 -9.96 6.41
C SER A 53 2.13 -9.28 5.27
N HIS A 54 0.80 -9.12 5.38
CA HIS A 54 0.04 -8.40 4.36
C HIS A 54 0.38 -6.89 4.30
N HIS A 55 1.04 -6.35 5.33
CA HIS A 55 1.55 -4.97 5.29
C HIS A 55 2.81 -4.85 4.44
N ASP A 56 3.75 -5.79 4.59
CA ASP A 56 4.96 -5.91 3.76
C ASP A 56 4.61 -6.26 2.31
N LEU A 57 3.64 -7.16 2.11
CA LEU A 57 3.20 -7.61 0.78
C LEU A 57 2.08 -6.74 0.17
N ALA A 58 1.83 -5.56 0.74
CA ALA A 58 0.73 -4.70 0.31
C ALA A 58 0.89 -4.22 -1.15
N MET A 59 2.13 -3.98 -1.56
CA MET A 59 2.50 -3.63 -2.93
C MET A 59 3.95 -4.05 -3.19
N GLN A 60 4.22 -4.63 -4.37
CA GLN A 60 5.56 -5.07 -4.73
C GLN A 60 5.86 -4.70 -6.19
N LEU A 61 7.13 -4.51 -6.53
CA LEU A 61 7.56 -4.41 -7.93
C LEU A 61 7.13 -5.66 -8.69
N ALA A 62 6.68 -5.52 -9.94
CA ALA A 62 6.36 -6.66 -10.79
C ALA A 62 7.64 -7.35 -11.27
N THR A 63 7.98 -8.48 -10.66
CA THR A 63 9.18 -9.28 -10.94
C THR A 63 8.80 -10.75 -11.11
N ALA A 64 9.74 -11.59 -11.55
CA ALA A 64 9.50 -13.02 -11.67
C ALA A 64 9.17 -13.68 -10.32
N GLU A 65 9.63 -13.09 -9.22
CA GLU A 65 9.47 -13.58 -7.86
C GLU A 65 8.14 -13.14 -7.22
N THR A 66 7.57 -12.02 -7.66
CA THR A 66 6.42 -11.37 -7.00
C THR A 66 5.11 -11.49 -7.77
N VAL A 67 5.18 -11.67 -9.09
CA VAL A 67 3.99 -11.88 -9.93
C VAL A 67 3.49 -13.31 -9.76
N LEU A 68 2.28 -13.43 -9.20
CA LEU A 68 1.59 -14.70 -9.02
C LEU A 68 0.80 -15.12 -10.26
N GLY A 69 0.42 -14.15 -11.10
CA GLY A 69 -0.45 -14.37 -12.25
C GLY A 69 0.23 -15.05 -13.44
N ASN A 70 -0.58 -15.73 -14.26
CA ASN A 70 -0.08 -16.33 -15.50
C ASN A 70 0.11 -15.28 -16.61
N PHE A 71 1.37 -15.04 -16.99
CA PHE A 71 1.80 -14.19 -18.12
C PHE A 71 2.44 -15.00 -19.26
N ASP A 72 2.19 -16.31 -19.34
CA ASP A 72 2.59 -17.16 -20.46
C ASP A 72 1.56 -17.11 -21.59
N ASP A 73 1.41 -15.91 -22.16
CA ASP A 73 0.45 -15.59 -23.21
C ASP A 73 -1.02 -15.84 -22.90
N ALA A 74 -1.39 -15.71 -21.62
CA ALA A 74 -2.73 -15.98 -21.14
C ALA A 74 -3.75 -14.97 -21.71
N GLY A 75 -4.88 -15.50 -22.21
CA GLY A 75 -6.01 -14.70 -22.68
C GLY A 75 -7.16 -14.68 -21.67
N PHE A 76 -7.77 -13.51 -21.48
CA PHE A 76 -9.00 -13.32 -20.73
C PHE A 76 -9.99 -12.54 -21.59
N LYS A 77 -11.26 -12.98 -21.62
CA LYS A 77 -12.31 -12.31 -22.41
C LYS A 77 -13.55 -12.13 -21.57
N LEU A 78 -14.05 -10.90 -21.51
CA LEU A 78 -15.30 -10.55 -20.87
C LEU A 78 -15.99 -9.44 -21.66
N ASP A 79 -17.29 -9.57 -21.88
CA ASP A 79 -18.14 -8.55 -22.51
C ASP A 79 -17.56 -7.89 -23.79
N GLY A 80 -17.02 -8.75 -24.67
CA GLY A 80 -16.41 -8.34 -25.95
C GLY A 80 -15.00 -7.74 -25.85
N VAL A 81 -14.48 -7.45 -24.65
CA VAL A 81 -13.10 -7.02 -24.44
C VAL A 81 -12.20 -8.23 -24.30
N THR A 82 -11.09 -8.26 -25.04
CA THR A 82 -10.04 -9.28 -24.91
C THR A 82 -8.82 -8.66 -24.27
N THR A 83 -8.38 -9.26 -23.17
CA THR A 83 -7.17 -8.92 -22.45
C THR A 83 -6.16 -10.05 -22.63
N ARG A 84 -4.90 -9.72 -22.89
CA ARG A 84 -3.80 -10.69 -22.99
C ARG A 84 -2.70 -10.31 -22.00
N PHE A 85 -2.24 -11.28 -21.24
CA PHE A 85 -1.17 -11.15 -20.25
C PHE A 85 0.07 -11.87 -20.80
N PHE A 86 1.15 -11.14 -21.01
CA PHE A 86 2.34 -11.68 -21.66
C PHE A 86 3.62 -11.04 -21.12
N ARG A 87 4.78 -11.63 -21.42
CA ARG A 87 6.08 -11.04 -21.11
C ARG A 87 6.72 -10.42 -22.35
N ASP A 88 7.39 -9.29 -22.17
CA ASP A 88 8.31 -8.68 -23.14
C ASP A 88 9.70 -8.57 -22.51
N GLY A 89 10.52 -9.62 -22.71
CA GLY A 89 11.74 -9.83 -21.95
C GLY A 89 11.45 -10.00 -20.45
N ASP A 90 12.03 -9.12 -19.64
CA ASP A 90 11.83 -9.11 -18.18
C ASP A 90 10.55 -8.37 -17.76
N ARG A 91 9.91 -7.64 -18.68
CA ARG A 91 8.70 -6.86 -18.37
C ARG A 91 7.45 -7.70 -18.45
N PHE A 92 6.55 -7.47 -17.50
CA PHE A 92 5.18 -7.98 -17.53
C PHE A 92 4.28 -6.99 -18.25
N MET A 93 3.48 -7.49 -19.20
CA MET A 93 2.70 -6.69 -20.12
C MET A 93 1.23 -7.11 -20.12
N VAL A 94 0.34 -6.14 -20.24
CA VAL A 94 -1.10 -6.34 -20.46
C VAL A 94 -1.49 -5.67 -21.76
N ARG A 95 -2.03 -6.44 -22.71
CA ARG A 95 -2.71 -5.90 -23.90
C ARG A 95 -4.20 -5.87 -23.64
N THR A 96 -4.81 -4.69 -23.61
CA THR A 96 -6.25 -4.53 -23.32
C THR A 96 -6.80 -3.20 -23.86
N GLN A 97 -8.08 -2.96 -23.63
CA GLN A 97 -8.75 -1.71 -23.98
C GLN A 97 -8.25 -0.56 -23.10
N GLY A 98 -7.75 0.50 -23.72
CA GLY A 98 -7.30 1.74 -23.08
C GLY A 98 -8.42 2.76 -22.88
N ALA A 99 -8.04 3.94 -22.39
CA ALA A 99 -8.95 5.05 -22.09
C ALA A 99 -9.71 5.58 -23.32
N ASP A 100 -9.14 5.42 -24.51
CA ASP A 100 -9.74 5.85 -25.79
C ASP A 100 -10.64 4.78 -26.43
N GLY A 101 -10.77 3.61 -25.78
CA GLY A 101 -11.49 2.46 -26.31
C GLY A 101 -10.70 1.62 -27.31
N GLY A 102 -9.51 2.07 -27.73
CA GLY A 102 -8.58 1.30 -28.54
C GLY A 102 -7.85 0.23 -27.73
N THR A 103 -7.19 -0.71 -28.40
CA THR A 103 -6.35 -1.73 -27.74
C THR A 103 -4.89 -1.29 -27.77
N ALA A 104 -4.21 -1.36 -26.62
CA ALA A 104 -2.79 -1.03 -26.48
C ALA A 104 -2.09 -1.96 -25.48
N ASP A 105 -0.76 -1.88 -25.45
CA ASP A 105 0.09 -2.61 -24.51
C ASP A 105 0.49 -1.70 -23.34
N PHE A 106 0.31 -2.19 -22.12
CA PHE A 106 0.62 -1.49 -20.89
C PHE A 106 1.62 -2.29 -20.07
N VAL A 107 2.63 -1.61 -19.55
CA VAL A 107 3.60 -2.22 -18.64
C VAL A 107 2.95 -2.36 -17.26
N VAL A 108 3.12 -3.52 -16.65
CA VAL A 108 2.81 -3.74 -15.23
C VAL A 108 4.02 -3.31 -14.42
N HIS A 109 3.89 -2.23 -13.66
CA HIS A 109 4.98 -1.76 -12.80
C HIS A 109 4.96 -2.43 -11.43
N TYR A 110 3.77 -2.69 -10.92
CA TYR A 110 3.58 -3.23 -9.58
C TYR A 110 2.48 -4.29 -9.56
N VAL A 111 2.63 -5.21 -8.62
CA VAL A 111 1.55 -6.07 -8.15
C VAL A 111 1.02 -5.54 -6.82
N PHE A 112 -0.27 -5.66 -6.62
CA PHE A 112 -0.99 -5.02 -5.53
C PHE A 112 -1.88 -6.02 -4.79
N GLY A 113 -1.56 -6.29 -3.53
CA GLY A 113 -2.13 -7.39 -2.75
C GLY A 113 -1.48 -8.75 -3.02
N ILE A 114 -1.83 -9.73 -2.17
CA ILE A 114 -1.25 -11.08 -2.18
C ILE A 114 -2.29 -12.20 -2.00
N ASP A 115 -3.31 -12.00 -1.16
CA ASP A 115 -4.39 -12.97 -0.90
C ASP A 115 -5.67 -12.23 -0.50
N PRO A 116 -6.86 -12.64 -0.97
CA PRO A 116 -7.11 -13.76 -1.89
C PRO A 116 -6.83 -13.43 -3.37
N LEU A 117 -6.41 -12.20 -3.66
CA LEU A 117 -6.21 -11.71 -5.01
C LEU A 117 -4.95 -10.84 -5.13
N GLN A 118 -4.41 -10.77 -6.33
CA GLN A 118 -3.34 -9.86 -6.71
C GLN A 118 -3.80 -9.04 -7.93
N GLN A 119 -3.92 -7.72 -7.74
CA GLN A 119 -4.16 -6.76 -8.82
C GLN A 119 -2.85 -6.30 -9.47
N LEU A 120 -2.98 -5.68 -10.64
CA LEU A 120 -1.87 -5.11 -11.40
C LEU A 120 -1.98 -3.59 -11.40
N LEU A 121 -0.87 -2.88 -11.23
CA LEU A 121 -0.81 -1.44 -11.46
C LEU A 121 -0.18 -1.16 -12.84
N LEU A 122 -0.98 -0.56 -13.71
CA LEU A 122 -0.59 -0.19 -15.07
C LEU A 122 -0.23 1.29 -15.12
N GLU A 123 0.85 1.64 -15.83
CA GLU A 123 1.22 3.04 -16.02
C GLU A 123 0.47 3.65 -17.21
N LEU A 124 -0.08 4.85 -16.98
CA LEU A 124 -0.57 5.78 -18.00
C LEU A 124 0.29 7.06 -18.00
N PRO A 125 0.27 7.83 -19.10
CA PRO A 125 1.02 9.08 -19.19
C PRO A 125 0.79 10.04 -18.02
N GLY A 126 1.82 10.83 -17.70
CA GLY A 126 1.77 11.79 -16.61
C GLY A 126 1.95 11.17 -15.22
N GLY A 127 2.65 10.04 -15.11
CA GLY A 127 3.00 9.38 -13.84
C GLY A 127 1.83 8.69 -13.14
N ARG A 128 0.77 8.36 -13.89
CA ARG A 128 -0.46 7.76 -13.37
C ARG A 128 -0.29 6.26 -13.27
N LEU A 129 -0.38 5.74 -12.05
CA LEU A 129 -0.53 4.31 -11.83
C LEU A 129 -2.02 4.00 -11.64
N GLN A 130 -2.51 3.03 -12.38
CA GLN A 130 -3.91 2.65 -12.41
C GLN A 130 -4.11 1.23 -11.92
N ALA A 131 -5.02 1.05 -10.95
CA ALA A 131 -5.43 -0.26 -10.50
C ALA A 131 -6.24 -0.96 -11.61
N PHE A 132 -5.69 -2.05 -12.14
CA PHE A 132 -6.35 -2.77 -13.23
C PHE A 132 -7.58 -3.54 -12.74
N GLY A 133 -8.62 -3.56 -13.57
CA GLY A 133 -9.91 -4.19 -13.25
C GLY A 133 -9.92 -5.71 -13.36
N VAL A 134 -8.91 -6.32 -14.01
CA VAL A 134 -8.71 -7.78 -14.01
C VAL A 134 -7.63 -8.13 -13.01
N ALA A 135 -7.95 -9.00 -12.06
CA ALA A 135 -7.07 -9.46 -11.01
C ALA A 135 -6.77 -10.95 -11.14
N TRP A 136 -5.67 -11.39 -10.54
CA TRP A 136 -5.36 -12.81 -10.36
C TRP A 136 -5.99 -13.32 -9.06
N ASP A 137 -6.74 -14.41 -9.16
CA ASP A 137 -7.23 -15.16 -8.00
C ASP A 137 -6.06 -15.97 -7.41
N ALA A 138 -5.44 -15.47 -6.35
CA ALA A 138 -4.23 -16.05 -5.77
C ALA A 138 -4.50 -17.28 -4.91
N ARG A 139 -5.79 -17.60 -4.65
CA ARG A 139 -6.18 -18.78 -3.87
C ARG A 139 -5.70 -20.08 -4.53
N PRO A 140 -5.58 -21.18 -3.77
CA PRO A 140 -5.27 -22.48 -4.35
C PRO A 140 -6.29 -22.93 -5.40
N GLU A 141 -5.85 -23.66 -6.42
CA GLU A 141 -6.72 -24.19 -7.50
C GLU A 141 -7.90 -25.01 -6.95
N GLY A 142 -7.69 -25.79 -5.88
CA GLY A 142 -8.74 -26.56 -5.22
C GLY A 142 -9.86 -25.72 -4.57
N GLN A 143 -9.64 -24.41 -4.37
CA GLN A 143 -10.66 -23.45 -3.95
C GLN A 143 -11.23 -22.64 -5.12
N GLY A 144 -10.91 -23.07 -6.34
CA GLY A 144 -11.21 -22.38 -7.57
C GLY A 144 -10.30 -21.18 -7.84
N GLY A 145 -9.12 -21.06 -7.22
CA GLY A 145 -8.20 -19.96 -7.55
C GLY A 145 -7.34 -20.23 -8.79
N GLN A 146 -6.22 -19.53 -8.89
CA GLN A 146 -5.23 -19.59 -9.99
C GLN A 146 -5.82 -19.23 -11.36
N ARG A 147 -6.58 -18.14 -11.44
CA ARG A 147 -7.16 -17.64 -12.68
C ARG A 147 -7.29 -16.12 -12.73
N TRP A 148 -7.35 -15.58 -13.94
CA TRP A 148 -7.75 -14.19 -14.18
C TRP A 148 -9.26 -14.03 -14.05
N TYR A 149 -9.70 -12.97 -13.37
CA TYR A 149 -11.11 -12.60 -13.29
C TYR A 149 -11.28 -11.08 -13.20
N HIS A 150 -12.44 -10.58 -13.64
CA HIS A 150 -12.75 -9.16 -13.55
C HIS A 150 -13.42 -8.86 -12.20
N LEU A 151 -13.03 -7.74 -11.56
CA LEU A 151 -13.60 -7.33 -10.27
C LEU A 151 -15.08 -6.93 -10.35
N TYR A 152 -15.54 -6.59 -11.55
CA TYR A 152 -16.94 -6.32 -11.88
C TYR A 152 -17.40 -7.31 -12.96
N PRO A 153 -17.73 -8.57 -12.62
CA PRO A 153 -17.97 -9.62 -13.61
C PRO A 153 -19.30 -9.47 -14.35
N ASP A 154 -20.31 -8.86 -13.72
CA ASP A 154 -21.66 -8.74 -14.26
C ASP A 154 -21.87 -7.48 -15.12
N ASP A 155 -21.19 -6.39 -14.77
CA ASP A 155 -21.26 -5.09 -15.44
C ASP A 155 -19.86 -4.43 -15.47
N PRO A 156 -18.96 -4.90 -16.36
CA PRO A 156 -17.61 -4.37 -16.43
C PRO A 156 -17.62 -2.92 -16.94
N PRO A 157 -17.03 -1.96 -16.20
CA PRO A 157 -17.00 -0.55 -16.61
C PRO A 157 -16.34 -0.38 -17.98
N ARG A 158 -16.87 0.55 -18.77
CA ARG A 158 -16.39 0.88 -20.12
C ARG A 158 -15.58 2.18 -20.13
N PRO A 159 -14.73 2.43 -21.13
CA PRO A 159 -14.05 3.72 -21.26
C PRO A 159 -15.02 4.91 -21.14
N GLY A 160 -14.67 5.87 -20.28
CA GLY A 160 -15.53 7.00 -19.92
C GLY A 160 -16.35 6.81 -18.64
N ASP A 161 -16.51 5.57 -18.16
CA ASP A 161 -17.04 5.30 -16.82
C ASP A 161 -16.01 5.67 -15.74
N ARG A 162 -16.47 6.24 -14.62
CA ARG A 162 -15.62 6.56 -13.48
C ARG A 162 -14.93 5.34 -12.86
N LEU A 163 -15.51 4.15 -12.99
CA LEU A 163 -14.95 2.89 -12.49
C LEU A 163 -14.11 2.14 -13.52
N HIS A 164 -13.99 2.64 -14.76
CA HIS A 164 -13.05 2.06 -15.72
C HIS A 164 -11.63 2.18 -15.17
N TRP A 165 -10.80 1.16 -15.40
CA TRP A 165 -9.45 1.09 -14.84
C TRP A 165 -8.58 2.31 -15.18
N SER A 166 -8.86 2.98 -16.32
CA SER A 166 -8.13 4.18 -16.72
C SER A 166 -8.64 5.49 -16.10
N ALA A 167 -9.70 5.45 -15.30
CA ALA A 167 -10.37 6.63 -14.75
C ALA A 167 -9.77 7.08 -13.40
N PRO A 168 -10.08 8.32 -12.93
CA PRO A 168 -9.53 8.83 -11.67
C PRO A 168 -9.89 7.99 -10.43
N ASP A 169 -11.05 7.36 -10.36
CA ASP A 169 -11.44 6.55 -9.19
C ASP A 169 -10.61 5.25 -9.06
N GLN A 170 -9.88 4.87 -10.11
CA GLN A 170 -8.97 3.71 -10.14
C GLN A 170 -7.49 4.13 -10.03
N ASN A 171 -7.22 5.43 -9.86
CA ASN A 171 -5.87 5.95 -9.79
C ASN A 171 -5.23 5.67 -8.43
N TRP A 172 -4.19 4.83 -8.45
CA TRP A 172 -3.44 4.44 -7.25
C TRP A 172 -2.84 5.64 -6.53
N ASN A 173 -2.23 6.60 -7.27
CA ASN A 173 -1.56 7.75 -6.67
C ASN A 173 -2.47 8.55 -5.72
N HIS A 174 -3.74 8.71 -6.10
CA HIS A 174 -4.72 9.45 -5.32
C HIS A 174 -5.50 8.57 -4.33
N MET A 175 -5.92 7.38 -4.75
CA MET A 175 -6.91 6.57 -4.03
C MET A 175 -6.29 5.56 -3.07
N CYS A 176 -5.09 5.05 -3.38
CA CYS A 176 -4.55 3.85 -2.72
C CYS A 176 -3.21 4.12 -2.03
N ALA A 177 -2.35 4.94 -2.64
CA ALA A 177 -0.96 5.06 -2.27
C ALA A 177 -0.73 5.47 -0.80
N GLU A 178 -1.61 6.30 -0.20
CA GLU A 178 -1.47 6.75 1.19
C GLU A 178 -1.53 5.57 2.18
N CYS A 179 -2.36 4.57 1.89
CA CYS A 179 -2.53 3.39 2.72
C CYS A 179 -1.52 2.28 2.43
N HIS A 180 -0.93 2.29 1.23
CA HIS A 180 -0.16 1.17 0.68
C HIS A 180 1.29 1.55 0.37
N SER A 181 1.81 2.60 0.99
CA SER A 181 3.22 3.00 0.93
C SER A 181 3.62 3.72 2.21
N THR A 182 4.93 3.92 2.40
CA THR A 182 5.48 4.64 3.54
C THR A 182 5.89 6.05 3.12
N ASP A 183 5.39 7.05 3.86
CA ASP A 183 5.64 8.48 3.61
C ASP A 183 5.36 8.94 2.17
N LEU A 184 4.13 8.76 1.72
CA LEU A 184 3.72 9.20 0.39
C LEU A 184 3.82 10.72 0.21
N LEU A 185 4.51 11.14 -0.85
CA LEU A 185 4.38 12.45 -1.47
C LEU A 185 3.65 12.29 -2.81
N LYS A 186 2.37 12.70 -2.88
CA LYS A 186 1.56 12.54 -4.09
C LYS A 186 2.09 13.37 -5.27
N LEU A 187 2.52 14.60 -4.98
CA LEU A 187 3.08 15.58 -5.92
C LEU A 187 2.26 15.70 -7.23
N TYR A 188 0.96 15.95 -7.07
CA TYR A 188 0.08 16.23 -8.19
C TYR A 188 0.20 17.70 -8.63
N ASP A 189 0.43 17.92 -9.92
CA ASP A 189 0.40 19.24 -10.56
C ASP A 189 -0.88 19.39 -11.39
N ALA A 190 -1.69 20.39 -11.04
CA ALA A 190 -2.97 20.64 -11.69
C ALA A 190 -2.85 21.33 -13.05
N ALA A 191 -1.73 22.01 -13.33
CA ALA A 191 -1.52 22.71 -14.59
C ALA A 191 -1.11 21.76 -15.72
N SER A 192 -0.27 20.76 -15.41
CA SER A 192 0.11 19.69 -16.33
C SER A 192 -0.72 18.42 -16.20
N ASP A 193 -1.64 18.36 -15.22
CA ASP A 193 -2.46 17.20 -14.90
C ASP A 193 -1.62 15.91 -14.80
N SER A 194 -0.63 15.94 -13.91
CA SER A 194 0.36 14.88 -13.76
C SER A 194 0.76 14.63 -12.31
N TYR A 195 1.25 13.42 -12.04
CA TYR A 195 1.81 13.02 -10.77
C TYR A 195 3.32 12.85 -10.87
N ALA A 196 4.04 13.28 -9.84
CA ALA A 196 5.44 12.94 -9.60
C ALA A 196 5.58 12.15 -8.30
N THR A 197 4.65 11.23 -8.06
CA THR A 197 4.50 10.54 -6.77
C THR A 197 5.80 9.84 -6.33
N SER A 198 6.17 10.05 -5.07
CA SER A 198 7.29 9.37 -4.41
C SER A 198 6.86 8.85 -3.03
N TYR A 199 7.61 7.90 -2.50
CA TYR A 199 7.41 7.28 -1.19
C TYR A 199 8.78 6.88 -0.63
N ALA A 200 8.90 6.79 0.69
CA ALA A 200 10.09 6.26 1.34
C ALA A 200 10.20 4.74 1.17
N GLU A 201 9.09 4.01 1.29
CA GLU A 201 9.04 2.56 1.03
C GLU A 201 7.78 2.23 0.21
N ILE A 202 7.90 1.19 -0.61
CA ILE A 202 6.88 0.77 -1.58
C ILE A 202 5.60 0.28 -0.90
N ASP A 203 5.68 -0.19 0.35
CA ASP A 203 4.60 -0.82 1.09
C ASP A 203 4.46 -0.20 2.51
N VAL A 204 3.72 -0.88 3.39
CA VAL A 204 3.50 -0.44 4.77
C VAL A 204 4.67 -0.91 5.65
N GLY A 205 5.77 -0.17 5.56
CA GLY A 205 6.99 -0.38 6.33
C GLY A 205 6.92 0.08 7.79
N CYS A 206 8.03 -0.08 8.50
CA CYS A 206 8.14 0.24 9.93
C CYS A 206 7.76 1.71 10.22
N GLU A 207 8.25 2.62 9.38
CA GLU A 207 8.09 4.07 9.56
C GLU A 207 6.70 4.58 9.14
N ALA A 208 5.86 3.77 8.48
CA ALA A 208 4.46 4.11 8.25
C ALA A 208 3.69 4.24 9.58
N CYS A 209 4.01 3.33 10.52
CA CYS A 209 3.43 3.30 11.86
C CYS A 209 4.26 4.10 12.88
N HIS A 210 5.58 3.95 12.86
CA HIS A 210 6.49 4.53 13.86
C HIS A 210 7.00 5.94 13.53
N GLY A 211 6.77 6.40 12.29
CA GLY A 211 7.24 7.67 11.76
C GLY A 211 8.74 7.71 11.48
N PRO A 212 9.24 8.87 10.99
CA PRO A 212 10.64 9.01 10.59
C PRO A 212 11.57 8.72 11.77
N ALA A 213 12.50 7.79 11.57
CA ALA A 213 13.33 7.22 12.63
C ALA A 213 14.81 7.63 12.55
N ALA A 214 15.23 8.51 11.64
CA ALA A 214 16.63 8.95 11.57
C ALA A 214 17.16 9.53 12.91
N GLY A 215 16.33 10.30 13.61
CA GLY A 215 16.64 10.82 14.95
C GLY A 215 16.76 9.70 15.98
N HIS A 216 15.86 8.70 15.91
CA HIS A 216 15.88 7.53 16.77
C HIS A 216 17.12 6.66 16.55
N VAL A 217 17.50 6.37 15.30
CA VAL A 217 18.71 5.61 14.97
C VAL A 217 19.96 6.34 15.45
N THR A 218 20.01 7.66 15.25
CA THR A 218 21.13 8.49 15.74
C THR A 218 21.23 8.41 17.27
N TRP A 219 20.11 8.55 17.98
CA TRP A 219 20.04 8.38 19.42
C TRP A 219 20.48 6.98 19.87
N ALA A 220 19.99 5.92 19.20
CA ALA A 220 20.25 4.53 19.57
C ALA A 220 21.73 4.15 19.46
N ARG A 221 22.47 4.80 18.55
CA ARG A 221 23.90 4.60 18.31
C ARG A 221 24.81 5.38 19.28
N GLN A 222 24.27 6.23 20.13
CA GLN A 222 25.06 6.97 21.12
C GLN A 222 25.55 6.05 22.24
N PRO A 223 26.80 6.22 22.73
CA PRO A 223 27.33 5.41 23.83
C PRO A 223 26.60 5.66 25.16
N VAL A 224 26.06 6.87 25.34
CA VAL A 224 25.22 7.26 26.47
C VAL A 224 23.96 7.88 25.90
N ARG A 225 22.80 7.36 26.32
CA ARG A 225 21.48 7.75 25.83
C ARG A 225 20.70 8.43 26.94
N ASP A 226 20.04 9.54 26.62
CA ASP A 226 19.03 10.12 27.50
C ASP A 226 17.72 9.30 27.43
N ALA A 227 16.72 9.70 28.23
CA ALA A 227 15.47 8.97 28.35
C ALA A 227 14.50 9.13 27.15
N ASP A 228 14.74 10.10 26.26
CA ASP A 228 13.86 10.39 25.12
C ASP A 228 14.40 9.68 23.86
N PRO A 229 13.72 8.64 23.35
CA PRO A 229 14.21 7.84 22.24
C PRO A 229 14.19 8.58 20.90
N ARG A 230 13.70 9.83 20.83
CA ARG A 230 13.58 10.61 19.58
C ARG A 230 12.79 9.90 18.49
N LEU A 231 11.85 9.04 18.87
CA LEU A 231 10.94 8.36 17.97
C LEU A 231 9.71 9.25 17.73
N ALA A 232 9.26 9.36 16.47
CA ALA A 232 8.12 10.23 16.13
C ALA A 232 6.83 9.84 16.87
N ILE A 233 6.60 8.53 17.07
CA ILE A 233 5.54 8.01 17.90
C ILE A 233 5.97 6.73 18.64
N LEU A 234 5.84 6.76 19.96
CA LEU A 234 6.03 5.58 20.80
C LEU A 234 4.68 4.91 21.06
N LEU A 235 4.44 3.72 20.51
CA LEU A 235 3.20 2.94 20.70
C LEU A 235 3.25 2.10 21.98
N ASP A 236 3.16 2.75 23.14
CA ASP A 236 3.31 2.13 24.48
C ASP A 236 2.00 2.04 25.28
N GLU A 237 0.84 2.25 24.66
CA GLU A 237 -0.47 2.28 25.34
C GLU A 237 -0.79 0.98 26.10
N ARG A 238 -0.18 -0.13 25.69
CA ARG A 238 -0.31 -1.46 26.33
C ARG A 238 0.80 -1.78 27.34
N LYS A 239 1.79 -0.91 27.53
CA LYS A 239 2.90 -1.16 28.46
C LYS A 239 2.37 -1.25 29.89
N GLY A 240 2.52 -2.42 30.51
CA GLY A 240 2.03 -2.69 31.87
C GLY A 240 0.51 -2.87 31.97
N VAL A 241 -0.21 -2.94 30.84
CA VAL A 241 -1.64 -3.20 30.80
C VAL A 241 -1.88 -4.71 30.75
N SER A 242 -2.88 -5.17 31.51
CA SER A 242 -3.37 -6.55 31.47
C SER A 242 -4.90 -6.54 31.48
N TRP A 243 -5.52 -7.53 30.84
CA TRP A 243 -6.95 -7.77 30.95
C TRP A 243 -7.21 -8.87 31.98
N ARG A 244 -8.13 -8.63 32.90
CA ARG A 244 -8.52 -9.61 33.92
C ARG A 244 -10.03 -9.73 34.00
N PRO A 245 -10.61 -10.92 34.20
CA PRO A 245 -12.03 -11.05 34.45
C PRO A 245 -12.44 -10.23 35.67
N ASP A 246 -13.45 -9.38 35.52
CA ASP A 246 -14.06 -8.66 36.63
C ASP A 246 -14.80 -9.67 37.54
N PRO A 247 -14.55 -9.69 38.87
CA PRO A 247 -15.10 -10.73 39.74
C PRO A 247 -16.63 -10.74 39.83
N ALA A 248 -17.30 -9.62 39.55
CA ALA A 248 -18.75 -9.52 39.64
C ALA A 248 -19.44 -9.89 38.32
N SER A 249 -18.90 -9.43 37.20
CA SER A 249 -19.52 -9.59 35.87
C SER A 249 -18.91 -10.71 35.02
N GLY A 250 -17.72 -11.21 35.37
CA GLY A 250 -16.92 -12.13 34.56
C GLY A 250 -16.33 -11.51 33.28
N GLN A 251 -16.65 -10.25 32.98
CA GLN A 251 -16.22 -9.58 31.75
C GLN A 251 -14.75 -9.15 31.83
N PRO A 252 -14.00 -9.14 30.71
CA PRO A 252 -12.65 -8.62 30.68
C PRO A 252 -12.61 -7.15 31.11
N ARG A 253 -11.74 -6.83 32.06
CA ARG A 253 -11.50 -5.47 32.55
C ARG A 253 -10.04 -5.11 32.39
N ARG A 254 -9.79 -3.97 31.74
CA ARG A 254 -8.45 -3.38 31.59
C ARG A 254 -7.91 -2.96 32.97
N SER A 255 -6.66 -3.32 33.27
CA SER A 255 -6.02 -3.01 34.56
C SER A 255 -5.78 -1.52 34.80
N MET A 256 -5.59 -0.76 33.72
CA MET A 256 -5.36 0.68 33.75
C MET A 256 -6.34 1.38 32.80
N PRO A 257 -6.73 2.63 33.07
CA PRO A 257 -7.52 3.42 32.12
C PRO A 257 -6.77 3.65 30.81
N HIS A 258 -7.50 3.73 29.71
CA HIS A 258 -7.00 4.19 28.43
C HIS A 258 -6.85 5.72 28.46
N THR A 259 -5.66 6.26 28.18
CA THR A 259 -5.34 7.68 28.45
C THR A 259 -5.09 8.53 27.20
N ASN A 260 -4.86 7.91 26.04
CA ASN A 260 -4.59 8.58 24.77
C ASN A 260 -4.97 7.63 23.62
N THR A 261 -5.05 8.11 22.37
CA THR A 261 -5.55 7.34 21.22
C THR A 261 -4.54 7.26 20.07
N LYS A 262 -3.24 7.29 20.37
CA LYS A 262 -2.19 7.34 19.35
C LYS A 262 -2.08 6.03 18.56
N GLU A 263 -2.30 4.88 19.20
CA GLU A 263 -2.30 3.58 18.52
C GLU A 263 -3.49 3.48 17.57
N ILE A 264 -4.69 3.72 18.11
CA ILE A 264 -5.92 3.70 17.32
C ILE A 264 -5.82 4.68 16.15
N GLY A 265 -5.28 5.89 16.39
CA GLY A 265 -5.09 6.88 15.34
C GLY A 265 -4.09 6.48 14.27
N THR A 266 -3.07 5.69 14.63
CA THR A 266 -2.09 5.15 13.68
C THR A 266 -2.75 4.16 12.73
N CYS A 267 -3.53 3.21 13.27
CA CYS A 267 -4.25 2.21 12.46
C CYS A 267 -5.38 2.85 11.63
N ALA A 268 -6.13 3.77 12.23
CA ALA A 268 -7.30 4.41 11.62
C ALA A 268 -6.95 5.26 10.40
N ARG A 269 -5.70 5.70 10.27
CA ARG A 269 -5.25 6.41 9.07
C ARG A 269 -5.45 5.56 7.83
N CYS A 270 -5.30 4.23 7.89
CA CYS A 270 -5.52 3.36 6.73
C CYS A 270 -6.83 2.56 6.85
N HIS A 271 -7.13 2.03 8.04
CA HIS A 271 -8.29 1.17 8.30
C HIS A 271 -9.58 1.96 8.57
N SER A 272 -9.84 2.99 7.76
CA SER A 272 -11.07 3.77 7.80
C SER A 272 -11.47 4.25 6.41
N ARG A 273 -12.78 4.25 6.15
CA ARG A 273 -13.32 4.91 4.96
C ARG A 273 -13.36 6.39 5.24
N ARG A 274 -12.73 7.17 4.38
CA ARG A 274 -12.44 8.58 4.65
C ARG A 274 -12.20 9.36 3.36
N GLY A 275 -12.42 10.67 3.44
CA GLY A 275 -11.91 11.62 2.44
C GLY A 275 -10.73 12.38 3.01
N ARG A 276 -9.64 12.52 2.25
CA ARG A 276 -8.46 13.27 2.68
C ARG A 276 -8.74 14.78 2.63
N LEU A 277 -8.46 15.49 3.72
CA LEU A 277 -8.58 16.95 3.81
C LEU A 277 -7.24 17.63 3.52
N THR A 278 -6.14 17.03 3.98
CA THR A 278 -4.78 17.54 3.81
C THR A 278 -3.83 16.43 3.36
N GLU A 279 -2.85 16.78 2.52
CA GLU A 279 -1.78 15.85 2.15
C GLU A 279 -0.84 15.59 3.33
N SER A 280 -0.54 16.60 4.13
CA SER A 280 0.27 16.39 5.33
C SER A 280 -0.52 15.70 6.44
N TYR A 281 0.17 14.85 7.19
CA TYR A 281 -0.30 14.29 8.45
C TYR A 281 0.83 14.31 9.48
N ARG A 282 0.50 14.05 10.75
CA ARG A 282 1.47 13.95 11.83
C ARG A 282 1.25 12.65 12.59
N HIS A 283 2.30 11.86 12.80
CA HIS A 283 2.23 10.66 13.64
C HIS A 283 1.77 11.01 15.06
N GLY A 284 0.83 10.23 15.59
CA GLY A 284 0.23 10.43 16.91
C GLY A 284 -0.80 11.57 16.98
N ALA A 285 -1.05 12.30 15.90
CA ALA A 285 -2.14 13.28 15.87
C ALA A 285 -3.51 12.59 15.85
N GLN A 286 -4.55 13.33 16.21
CA GLN A 286 -5.92 12.85 16.10
C GLN A 286 -6.29 12.63 14.62
N VAL A 287 -6.99 11.53 14.34
CA VAL A 287 -7.37 11.13 12.97
C VAL A 287 -8.14 12.22 12.25
N GLY A 288 -9.01 12.96 12.95
CA GLY A 288 -9.80 14.05 12.34
C GLY A 288 -8.99 15.25 11.85
N ASN A 289 -7.67 15.31 12.10
CA ASN A 289 -6.83 16.43 11.70
C ASN A 289 -6.42 16.39 10.23
N SER A 290 -6.38 15.21 9.58
CA SER A 290 -5.91 15.08 8.19
C SER A 290 -6.92 14.42 7.25
N PRO A 291 -7.62 13.34 7.65
CA PRO A 291 -8.82 12.90 6.94
C PRO A 291 -10.14 13.21 7.67
N ARG A 292 -11.21 13.34 6.87
CA ARG A 292 -12.59 13.24 7.32
C ARG A 292 -13.06 11.80 7.20
N VAL A 293 -13.16 11.10 8.33
CA VAL A 293 -13.71 9.74 8.40
C VAL A 293 -15.21 9.77 8.07
N ALA A 294 -15.67 8.75 7.34
CA ALA A 294 -17.07 8.57 7.03
C ALA A 294 -17.89 8.42 8.33
N THR A 295 -19.00 9.14 8.40
CA THR A 295 -19.97 9.01 9.49
C THR A 295 -20.85 7.79 9.27
N LEU A 296 -21.69 7.44 10.26
CA LEU A 296 -22.78 6.50 10.06
C LEU A 296 -23.70 6.97 8.94
N THR A 297 -23.59 6.33 7.79
CA THR A 297 -24.27 6.72 6.55
C THR A 297 -25.05 5.53 6.00
N PRO A 298 -26.34 5.70 5.65
CA PRO A 298 -27.11 4.64 5.02
C PRO A 298 -26.40 4.09 3.78
N GLY A 299 -26.39 2.77 3.62
CA GLY A 299 -25.66 2.07 2.56
C GLY A 299 -24.20 1.74 2.91
N LEU A 300 -23.58 2.43 3.86
CA LEU A 300 -22.23 2.14 4.35
C LEU A 300 -22.22 1.36 5.68
N SER A 301 -23.23 1.62 6.52
CA SER A 301 -23.38 0.97 7.83
C SER A 301 -24.81 0.50 8.03
N GLN A 302 -24.94 -0.59 8.79
CA GLN A 302 -26.22 -1.04 9.33
C GLN A 302 -26.77 0.02 10.30
N PRO A 303 -28.10 0.05 10.56
CA PRO A 303 -28.69 0.98 11.52
C PRO A 303 -28.13 0.89 12.95
N ASP A 304 -27.57 -0.26 13.33
CA ASP A 304 -26.92 -0.49 14.63
C ASP A 304 -25.40 -0.23 14.61
N GLY A 305 -24.87 0.33 13.51
CA GLY A 305 -23.47 0.72 13.36
C GLY A 305 -22.52 -0.38 12.89
N GLN A 306 -23.03 -1.60 12.64
CA GLN A 306 -22.22 -2.66 12.05
C GLN A 306 -21.82 -2.33 10.60
N VAL A 307 -20.67 -2.88 10.18
CA VAL A 307 -20.14 -2.76 8.81
C VAL A 307 -21.16 -3.35 7.83
N LEU A 308 -21.53 -2.59 6.80
CA LEU A 308 -22.37 -3.06 5.69
C LEU A 308 -21.58 -3.10 4.38
N ASP A 309 -20.81 -2.05 4.11
CA ASP A 309 -19.96 -1.92 2.92
C ASP A 309 -18.50 -1.65 3.37
N GLU A 310 -17.62 -1.22 2.46
CA GLU A 310 -16.23 -0.88 2.71
C GLU A 310 -16.10 0.39 3.60
N VAL A 311 -16.45 0.26 4.89
CA VAL A 311 -16.16 1.22 5.96
C VAL A 311 -14.90 0.83 6.76
N TYR A 312 -14.29 -0.29 6.38
CA TYR A 312 -13.22 -0.98 7.11
C TYR A 312 -13.64 -1.26 8.56
N VAL A 313 -12.87 -0.83 9.56
CA VAL A 313 -13.15 -1.18 10.97
C VAL A 313 -13.15 0.00 11.94
N TYR A 314 -12.49 1.12 11.65
CA TYR A 314 -12.34 2.20 12.62
C TYR A 314 -13.67 2.80 13.11
N GLY A 315 -14.57 3.16 12.19
CA GLY A 315 -15.85 3.79 12.53
C GLY A 315 -16.73 2.89 13.41
N SER A 316 -16.81 1.60 13.09
CA SER A 316 -17.56 0.61 13.88
C SER A 316 -16.85 0.29 15.20
N PHE A 317 -15.51 0.27 15.22
CA PHE A 317 -14.74 0.02 16.44
C PHE A 317 -15.02 1.09 17.50
N LEU A 318 -15.06 2.38 17.13
CA LEU A 318 -15.36 3.48 18.05
C LEU A 318 -16.74 3.37 18.72
N GLN A 319 -17.68 2.65 18.10
CA GLN A 319 -19.03 2.43 18.62
C GLN A 319 -19.15 1.15 19.45
N SER A 320 -18.10 0.34 19.47
CA SER A 320 -18.11 -0.98 20.11
C SER A 320 -18.00 -0.91 21.63
N ARG A 321 -18.52 -1.94 22.30
CA ARG A 321 -18.29 -2.16 23.74
C ARG A 321 -16.80 -2.33 24.06
N MET A 322 -16.01 -2.85 23.12
CA MET A 322 -14.57 -3.04 23.29
C MET A 322 -13.85 -1.69 23.43
N TYR A 323 -14.15 -0.74 22.54
CA TYR A 323 -13.60 0.60 22.62
C TYR A 323 -14.05 1.32 23.91
N ALA A 324 -15.33 1.19 24.28
CA ALA A 324 -15.84 1.75 25.53
C ALA A 324 -15.15 1.17 26.80
N ALA A 325 -14.69 -0.08 26.74
CA ALA A 325 -13.89 -0.71 27.79
C ALA A 325 -12.40 -0.32 27.78
N GLY A 326 -11.97 0.51 26.82
CA GLY A 326 -10.58 0.96 26.66
C GLY A 326 -9.71 0.00 25.85
N GLY A 327 -10.32 -0.88 25.06
CA GLY A 327 -9.62 -1.74 24.12
C GLY A 327 -8.95 -0.95 22.99
N THR A 328 -7.82 -1.47 22.53
CA THR A 328 -7.02 -0.96 21.41
C THR A 328 -6.89 -2.02 20.32
N CYS A 329 -6.41 -1.66 19.14
CA CYS A 329 -6.29 -2.60 18.02
C CYS A 329 -5.32 -3.75 18.38
N SER A 330 -4.21 -3.41 19.02
CA SER A 330 -3.13 -4.32 19.34
C SER A 330 -3.38 -5.16 20.61
N ASP A 331 -4.51 -4.96 21.29
CA ASP A 331 -5.01 -5.90 22.31
C ASP A 331 -5.40 -7.23 21.68
N CYS A 332 -5.94 -7.22 20.45
CA CYS A 332 -6.42 -8.42 19.78
C CYS A 332 -5.58 -8.76 18.52
N HIS A 333 -4.93 -7.78 17.90
CA HIS A 333 -4.00 -7.96 16.77
C HIS A 333 -2.53 -7.92 17.19
N GLN A 334 -1.69 -8.70 16.50
CA GLN A 334 -0.24 -8.55 16.53
C GLN A 334 0.15 -7.66 15.33
N PRO A 335 0.66 -6.43 15.56
CA PRO A 335 0.78 -5.41 14.51
C PRO A 335 1.87 -5.69 13.47
N HIS A 336 2.87 -6.51 13.81
CA HIS A 336 3.95 -6.90 12.90
C HIS A 336 3.52 -8.10 12.04
N THR A 337 2.94 -9.16 12.63
CA THR A 337 2.53 -10.34 11.84
C THR A 337 1.24 -10.14 11.07
N PHE A 338 0.46 -9.10 11.42
CA PHE A 338 -0.91 -8.89 10.95
C PHE A 338 -1.87 -10.05 11.28
N LYS A 339 -1.50 -10.88 12.27
CA LYS A 339 -2.31 -12.00 12.76
C LYS A 339 -3.00 -11.64 14.06
N TRP A 340 -4.02 -12.41 14.41
CA TRP A 340 -4.65 -12.36 15.71
C TRP A 340 -3.69 -12.89 16.78
N ARG A 341 -3.79 -12.36 18.01
CA ARG A 341 -3.00 -12.85 19.15
C ARG A 341 -3.49 -14.19 19.68
N ALA A 342 -4.75 -14.51 19.46
CA ALA A 342 -5.40 -15.76 19.84
C ALA A 342 -6.27 -16.27 18.68
N ASP A 343 -6.37 -17.58 18.57
CA ASP A 343 -7.17 -18.24 17.53
C ASP A 343 -8.69 -18.16 17.83
N GLY A 344 -9.50 -18.07 16.78
CA GLY A 344 -10.96 -18.20 16.86
C GLY A 344 -11.69 -17.00 17.51
N ALA A 345 -12.84 -17.27 18.15
CA ALA A 345 -13.74 -16.26 18.71
C ALA A 345 -13.28 -15.66 20.06
N ALA A 346 -12.04 -15.93 20.49
CA ALA A 346 -11.47 -15.40 21.73
C ALA A 346 -10.32 -14.40 21.50
N PRO A 347 -10.43 -13.44 20.55
CA PRO A 347 -9.30 -12.59 20.19
C PRO A 347 -8.85 -11.63 21.29
N CYS A 348 -9.64 -11.48 22.37
CA CYS A 348 -9.39 -10.52 23.44
C CYS A 348 -9.36 -11.17 24.85
N ALA A 349 -9.00 -12.45 24.93
CA ALA A 349 -8.88 -13.22 26.18
C ALA A 349 -7.44 -13.33 26.73
N ALA A 350 -6.48 -12.56 26.18
CA ALA A 350 -5.07 -12.61 26.54
C ALA A 350 -4.68 -11.69 27.72
#